data_AF-A0A3M1D923-F1
#
_entry.id   AF-A0A3M1D923-F1
#
_cell.length_a   1.000
_cell.length_b   1.000
_cell.length_c   1.000
_cell.angle_alpha   90.00
_cell.angle_beta   90.00
_cell.angle_gamma   90.00
#
_symmetry.space_group_name_H-M   'P 1'
#
loop_
_entity.id
_entity.type
_entity.pdbx_description
1 polymer ?
#
loop_
_entity_poly.entity_id
_entity_poly.type
_entity_poly.pdbx_seq_one_letter_code
_entity_poly.pdbx_strand_id
1 'polypeptide(L)'
;MADVFTTMDIAASGMRAQRVRMNTVASNLANANTTRTEQGGPYRRLDPVFKAVPLREGFAGELNSALASGAYSVEVVEVRQDGSPPRLVYDPEHPDADSRGYVAMPNVNVAEEMVNMITATRSYSAAARVLETVKQMARRAIDLIRGGRRHVCCQARDFSAGAVNRSSENR
;
A
#
# COMPACT_ATOMS: atom_id res chain seq x y z
N MET A 1 5.37 14.92 14.22
CA MET A 1 4.06 14.33 13.84
C MET A 1 4.06 14.21 12.32
N ALA A 2 3.75 13.04 11.76
CA ALA A 2 3.70 12.86 10.30
C ALA A 2 2.59 13.76 9.73
N ASP A 3 2.92 14.48 8.66
CA ASP A 3 1.98 15.35 7.95
C ASP A 3 0.93 14.49 7.20
N VAL A 4 -0.29 15.00 7.04
CA VAL A 4 -1.41 14.32 6.38
C VAL A 4 -1.02 13.89 4.97
N PHE A 5 -0.29 14.75 4.25
CA PHE A 5 0.21 14.46 2.91
C PHE A 5 1.29 13.39 2.93
N THR A 6 2.25 13.45 3.86
CA THR A 6 3.28 12.41 3.99
C THR A 6 2.68 11.03 4.27
N THR A 7 1.61 10.94 5.07
CA THR A 7 0.93 9.67 5.35
C THR A 7 0.22 9.13 4.10
N MET A 8 -0.36 10.02 3.30
CA MET A 8 -1.01 9.68 2.04
C MET A 8 0.02 9.17 1.01
N ASP A 9 1.19 9.78 0.93
CA ASP A 9 2.27 9.37 0.03
C ASP A 9 2.87 8.01 0.42
N ILE A 10 3.07 7.75 1.71
CA ILE A 10 3.51 6.43 2.21
C ILE A 10 2.47 5.37 1.84
N ALA A 11 1.20 5.61 2.13
CA ALA A 11 0.15 4.65 1.82
C ALA A 11 0.00 4.43 0.31
N ALA A 12 0.10 5.48 -0.51
CA ALA A 12 0.06 5.39 -1.97
C ALA A 12 1.24 4.58 -2.53
N SER A 13 2.46 4.86 -2.08
CA SER A 13 3.67 4.14 -2.48
C SER A 13 3.61 2.66 -2.06
N GLY A 14 3.21 2.38 -0.81
CA GLY A 14 2.99 1.03 -0.31
C GLY A 14 1.91 0.26 -1.10
N MET A 15 0.78 0.88 -1.43
CA MET A 15 -0.25 0.24 -2.26
C MET A 15 0.24 -0.08 -3.67
N ARG A 16 1.02 0.81 -4.30
CA ARG A 16 1.63 0.53 -5.61
C ARG A 16 2.58 -0.67 -5.54
N ALA A 17 3.42 -0.71 -4.52
CA ALA A 17 4.34 -1.84 -4.28
C ALA A 17 3.58 -3.16 -4.09
N GLN A 18 2.53 -3.18 -3.26
CA GLN A 18 1.74 -4.40 -3.04
C GLN A 18 0.95 -4.82 -4.28
N ARG A 19 0.49 -3.87 -5.12
CA ARG A 19 -0.14 -4.20 -6.40
C ARG A 19 0.83 -4.90 -7.35
N VAL A 20 2.08 -4.40 -7.44
CA VAL A 20 3.12 -5.08 -8.22
C VAL A 20 3.34 -6.49 -7.68
N ARG A 21 3.49 -6.66 -6.36
CA ARG A 21 3.62 -7.98 -5.75
C ARG A 21 2.47 -8.92 -6.11
N MET A 22 1.22 -8.46 -6.04
CA MET A 22 0.06 -9.28 -6.45
C MET A 22 0.15 -9.73 -7.90
N ASN A 23 0.49 -8.81 -8.81
CA ASN A 23 0.60 -9.11 -10.23
C ASN A 23 1.72 -10.12 -10.49
N THR A 24 2.86 -9.97 -9.81
CA THR A 24 3.99 -10.91 -9.92
C THR A 24 3.61 -12.30 -9.40
N VAL A 25 3.00 -12.38 -8.21
CA VAL A 25 2.56 -13.64 -7.62
C VAL A 25 1.48 -14.33 -8.47
N ALA A 26 0.55 -13.55 -9.05
CA ALA A 26 -0.45 -14.08 -9.98
C ALA A 26 0.21 -14.65 -11.25
N SER A 27 1.22 -13.98 -11.79
CA SER A 27 2.00 -14.48 -12.94
C SER A 27 2.75 -15.77 -12.59
N ASN A 28 3.38 -15.84 -11.42
CA ASN A 28 4.05 -17.04 -10.92
C ASN A 28 3.08 -18.21 -10.79
N LEU A 29 1.92 -17.98 -10.18
CA LEU A 29 0.90 -19.01 -9.98
C LEU A 29 0.32 -19.52 -11.30
N ALA A 30 0.03 -18.61 -12.24
CA ALA A 30 -0.47 -18.97 -13.57
C ALA A 30 0.53 -19.82 -14.37
N ASN A 31 1.82 -19.58 -14.18
CA ASN A 31 2.89 -20.28 -14.90
C ASN A 31 3.58 -21.38 -14.07
N ALA A 32 3.02 -21.76 -12.92
CA ALA A 32 3.65 -22.74 -12.02
C ALA A 32 3.82 -24.13 -12.66
N ASN A 33 2.99 -24.46 -13.65
CA ASN A 33 3.03 -25.72 -14.41
C ASN A 33 3.49 -25.53 -15.86
N THR A 34 4.03 -24.35 -16.22
CA THR A 34 4.46 -24.07 -17.60
C THR A 34 5.86 -24.64 -17.82
N THR A 35 5.92 -25.81 -18.46
CA THR A 35 7.16 -26.53 -18.83
C THR A 35 7.84 -25.93 -20.05
N ARG A 36 7.09 -25.26 -20.93
CA ARG A 36 7.59 -24.70 -22.19
C ARG A 36 7.16 -23.25 -22.37
N THR A 37 8.13 -22.35 -22.38
CA THR A 37 7.96 -20.94 -22.78
C THR A 37 8.35 -20.75 -24.25
N GLU A 38 8.03 -19.59 -24.84
CA GLU A 38 8.44 -19.24 -26.22
C GLU A 38 9.96 -19.32 -26.44
N GLN A 39 10.74 -19.21 -25.37
CA GLN A 39 12.21 -19.23 -25.38
C GLN A 39 12.79 -20.64 -25.16
N GLY A 40 11.95 -21.68 -25.12
CA GLY A 40 12.38 -23.08 -25.11
C GLY A 40 12.81 -23.65 -23.75
N GLY A 41 12.43 -23.02 -22.64
CA GLY A 41 12.69 -23.51 -21.28
C GLY A 41 11.51 -23.32 -20.32
N PRO A 42 11.59 -23.89 -19.10
CA PRO A 42 10.55 -23.75 -18.09
C PRO A 42 10.46 -22.30 -17.59
N TYR A 43 9.26 -21.92 -17.14
CA TYR A 43 9.04 -20.63 -16.50
C TYR A 43 9.95 -20.46 -15.28
N ARG A 44 10.50 -19.25 -15.11
CA ARG A 44 11.31 -18.87 -13.94
C ARG A 44 10.49 -17.97 -13.03
N ARG A 45 10.52 -18.26 -11.72
CA ARG A 45 9.82 -17.45 -10.73
C ARG A 45 10.29 -16.00 -10.80
N LEU A 46 9.35 -15.07 -10.74
CA LEU A 46 9.59 -13.64 -10.68
C LEU A 46 9.48 -13.16 -9.23
N ASP A 47 10.48 -12.38 -8.78
CA ASP A 47 10.54 -11.81 -7.44
C ASP A 47 10.60 -10.27 -7.54
N PRO A 48 9.63 -9.54 -6.97
CA PRO A 48 9.63 -8.08 -6.98
C PRO A 48 10.61 -7.54 -5.93
N VAL A 49 11.52 -6.65 -6.35
CA VAL A 49 12.52 -6.01 -5.48
C VAL A 49 12.05 -4.61 -5.12
N PHE A 50 11.98 -4.34 -3.81
CA PHE A 50 11.56 -3.05 -3.27
C PHE A 50 12.73 -2.32 -2.63
N LYS A 51 12.73 -0.99 -2.74
CA LYS A 51 13.67 -0.10 -2.07
C LYS A 51 12.92 0.87 -1.17
N ALA A 52 13.44 1.07 0.04
CA ALA A 52 12.98 2.13 0.93
C ALA A 52 13.69 3.44 0.56
N VAL A 53 12.91 4.48 0.28
CA VAL A 53 13.42 5.81 -0.11
C VAL A 53 12.94 6.84 0.93
N PRO A 54 13.81 7.70 1.47
CA PRO A 54 13.38 8.73 2.42
C PRO A 54 12.49 9.78 1.73
N LEU A 55 11.41 10.20 2.39
CA LEU A 55 10.41 11.13 1.83
C LEU A 55 10.78 12.63 1.92
N ARG A 56 11.93 12.98 2.52
CA ARG A 56 12.35 14.38 2.72
C ARG A 56 13.73 14.62 2.13
N GLU A 57 13.78 15.13 0.90
CA GLU A 57 14.99 15.74 0.36
C GLU A 57 15.06 17.22 0.78
N GLY A 58 16.08 17.57 1.56
CA GLY A 58 16.38 18.93 1.96
C GLY A 58 17.30 18.97 3.19
N PHE A 59 18.25 19.92 3.22
CA PHE A 59 19.26 20.08 4.28
C PHE A 59 18.67 20.14 5.72
N ALA A 60 17.45 20.68 5.89
CA ALA A 60 16.74 20.70 7.18
C ALA A 60 16.09 19.34 7.56
N GLY A 61 15.89 18.46 6.58
CA GLY A 61 15.44 17.08 6.73
C GLY A 61 16.55 16.15 7.20
N GLU A 62 17.80 16.36 6.77
CA GLU A 62 18.98 15.59 7.20
C GLU A 62 19.25 15.75 8.71
N LEU A 63 19.24 16.99 9.20
CA LEU A 63 19.47 17.32 10.62
C LEU A 63 18.36 16.79 11.53
N ASN A 64 17.11 16.77 11.06
CA ASN A 64 15.99 16.17 11.78
C ASN A 64 15.95 14.64 11.64
N SER A 65 16.44 14.07 10.55
CA SER A 65 16.48 12.60 10.35
C SER A 65 17.54 11.92 11.22
N ALA A 66 18.59 12.66 11.61
CA ALA A 66 19.56 12.23 12.63
C ALA A 66 18.99 12.24 14.07
N LEU A 67 17.89 12.98 14.32
CA LEU A 67 17.26 13.13 15.64
C LEU A 67 15.87 12.48 15.75
N ALA A 68 15.21 12.19 14.62
CA ALA A 68 13.90 11.58 14.54
C ALA A 68 13.86 10.58 13.39
N SER A 69 13.43 9.34 13.69
CA SER A 69 13.22 8.27 12.72
C SER A 69 12.43 8.78 11.50
N GLY A 70 13.10 8.90 10.36
CA GLY A 70 12.53 9.45 9.13
C GLY A 70 11.39 8.58 8.58
N ALA A 71 10.45 9.22 7.87
CA ALA A 71 9.42 8.52 7.11
C ALA A 71 10.00 8.03 5.77
N TYR A 72 9.76 6.77 5.45
CA TYR A 72 10.21 6.13 4.20
C TYR A 72 9.02 5.80 3.30
N SER A 73 9.17 6.06 2.01
CA SER A 73 8.30 5.52 0.95
C SER A 73 8.88 4.22 0.40
N VAL A 74 8.04 3.45 -0.28
CA VAL A 74 8.45 2.21 -0.94
C VAL A 74 8.43 2.41 -2.45
N GLU A 75 9.55 2.15 -3.09
CA GLU A 75 9.69 2.16 -4.54
C GLU A 75 9.92 0.73 -5.07
N VAL A 76 9.34 0.45 -6.23
CA VAL A 76 9.56 -0.80 -6.96
C VAL A 76 10.76 -0.59 -7.86
N VAL A 77 11.88 -1.27 -7.58
CA VAL A 77 13.10 -1.12 -8.36
C VAL A 77 13.01 -1.94 -9.64
N GLU A 78 12.69 -3.23 -9.49
CA GLU A 78 12.61 -4.18 -10.59
C GLU A 78 11.84 -5.43 -10.20
N VAL A 79 11.42 -6.20 -11.21
CA VAL A 79 10.95 -7.57 -11.04
C VAL A 79 12.03 -8.49 -11.60
N ARG A 80 12.73 -9.19 -10.71
CA ARG A 80 13.89 -10.00 -11.07
C ARG A 80 13.48 -11.46 -11.24
N GLN A 81 14.04 -12.14 -12.24
CA GLN A 81 13.89 -13.59 -12.36
C GLN A 81 14.80 -14.32 -11.38
N ASP A 82 14.29 -15.36 -10.73
CA ASP A 82 15.10 -16.25 -9.90
C ASP A 82 16.09 -17.04 -10.79
N GLY A 83 17.35 -17.08 -10.33
CA GLY A 83 18.44 -17.83 -10.97
C GLY A 83 18.58 -19.26 -10.48
N SER A 84 17.73 -19.69 -9.53
CA SER A 84 17.74 -21.04 -9.00
C SER A 84 17.40 -22.10 -10.08
N PRO A 85 17.99 -23.30 -10.01
CA PRO A 85 17.76 -24.34 -11.01
C PRO A 85 16.28 -24.80 -11.02
N PRO A 86 15.72 -25.17 -12.19
CA PRO A 86 14.39 -25.75 -12.30
C PRO A 86 14.27 -27.06 -11.51
N ARG A 87 13.07 -27.38 -11.04
CA ARG A 87 12.79 -28.63 -10.33
C ARG A 87 12.64 -29.75 -11.35
N LEU A 88 13.46 -30.80 -11.24
CA LEU A 88 13.33 -31.98 -12.08
C LEU A 88 12.30 -32.93 -11.46
N VAL A 89 11.27 -33.28 -12.22
CA VAL A 89 10.24 -34.24 -11.81
C VAL A 89 10.29 -35.42 -12.77
N TYR A 90 10.31 -36.64 -12.24
CA TYR A 90 10.27 -37.84 -13.07
C TYR A 90 8.83 -38.08 -13.53
N ASP A 91 8.61 -37.96 -14.84
CA ASP A 91 7.33 -38.21 -15.50
C ASP A 91 7.60 -38.67 -16.94
N PRO A 92 7.73 -39.99 -17.16
CA PRO A 92 8.09 -40.54 -18.46
C PRO A 92 6.96 -40.49 -19.49
N GLU A 93 5.71 -40.21 -19.09
CA GLU A 93 4.58 -40.06 -20.01
C GLU A 93 4.43 -38.62 -20.53
N HIS A 94 5.20 -37.67 -20.00
CA HIS A 94 5.09 -36.26 -20.36
C HIS A 94 5.75 -35.95 -21.73
N PRO A 95 5.11 -35.17 -22.61
CA PRO A 95 5.65 -34.85 -23.95
C PRO A 95 6.93 -34.00 -23.93
N ASP A 96 7.19 -33.30 -22.82
CA ASP A 96 8.40 -32.50 -22.58
C ASP A 96 9.48 -33.24 -21.76
N ALA A 97 9.36 -34.55 -21.55
CA ALA A 97 10.35 -35.32 -20.80
C ALA A 97 11.68 -35.45 -21.58
N ASP A 98 12.79 -35.38 -20.86
CA ASP A 98 14.11 -35.70 -21.41
C ASP A 98 14.22 -37.20 -21.79
N SER A 99 15.31 -37.58 -22.45
CA SER A 99 15.57 -38.98 -22.83
C SER A 99 15.65 -39.96 -21.66
N ARG A 100 15.66 -39.47 -20.42
CA ARG A 100 15.69 -40.25 -19.18
C ARG A 100 14.34 -40.21 -18.43
N GLY A 101 13.32 -39.54 -18.98
CA GLY A 101 11.98 -39.44 -18.38
C GLY A 101 11.81 -38.30 -17.37
N TYR A 102 12.72 -37.31 -17.33
CA TYR A 102 12.63 -36.17 -16.43
C TYR A 102 12.09 -34.92 -17.12
N VAL A 103 11.16 -34.23 -16.46
CA VAL A 103 10.59 -32.96 -16.89
C VAL A 103 11.19 -31.83 -16.05
N ALA A 104 11.67 -30.79 -16.73
CA ALA A 104 12.09 -29.56 -16.07
C ALA A 104 10.87 -28.70 -15.74
N MET A 105 10.49 -28.68 -14.48
CA MET A 105 9.37 -27.87 -13.97
C MET A 105 9.86 -26.54 -13.40
N PRO A 106 9.06 -25.47 -13.50
CA PRO A 106 9.30 -24.21 -12.81
C PRO A 106 9.55 -24.40 -11.30
N ASN A 107 10.47 -23.61 -10.76
CA ASN A 107 10.78 -23.58 -9.33
C ASN A 107 9.78 -22.72 -8.52
N VAL A 108 8.50 -22.81 -8.86
CA VAL A 108 7.42 -22.09 -8.17
C VAL A 108 6.83 -23.00 -7.10
N ASN A 109 6.73 -22.50 -5.87
CA ASN A 109 6.02 -23.15 -4.79
C ASN A 109 4.64 -22.50 -4.62
N VAL A 110 3.60 -23.22 -5.06
CA VAL A 110 2.21 -22.73 -5.03
C VAL A 110 1.77 -22.34 -3.62
N ALA A 111 2.18 -23.07 -2.59
CA ALA A 111 1.80 -22.77 -1.20
C ALA A 111 2.40 -21.43 -0.73
N GLU A 112 3.67 -21.18 -1.06
CA GLU A 112 4.35 -19.91 -0.74
C GLU A 112 3.74 -18.75 -1.53
N GLU A 113 3.47 -18.94 -2.83
CA GLU A 113 2.84 -17.91 -3.67
C GLU A 113 1.44 -17.55 -3.16
N MET A 114 0.63 -18.51 -2.71
CA MET A 114 -0.68 -18.22 -2.11
C MET A 114 -0.56 -17.41 -0.83
N VAL A 115 0.40 -17.74 0.06
CA VAL A 115 0.66 -16.97 1.27
C VAL A 115 1.13 -15.55 0.94
N ASN A 116 1.99 -15.40 -0.08
CA ASN A 116 2.45 -14.11 -0.57
C ASN A 116 1.28 -13.27 -1.12
N MET A 117 0.36 -13.87 -1.88
CA MET A 117 -0.84 -13.20 -2.39
C MET A 117 -1.76 -12.73 -1.27
N ILE A 118 -2.00 -13.58 -0.26
CA ILE A 118 -2.83 -13.25 0.90
C ILE A 118 -2.19 -12.09 1.68
N THR A 119 -0.89 -12.16 1.92
CA THR A 119 -0.14 -11.13 2.66
C THR A 119 -0.16 -9.79 1.92
N ALA A 120 0.05 -9.81 0.60
CA ALA A 120 -0.05 -8.62 -0.24
C ALA A 120 -1.46 -8.01 -0.20
N THR A 121 -2.51 -8.85 -0.27
CA THR A 121 -3.92 -8.42 -0.25
C THR A 121 -4.30 -7.78 1.08
N ARG A 122 -3.87 -8.40 2.19
CA ARG A 122 -4.04 -7.83 3.55
C ARG A 122 -3.30 -6.50 3.69
N SER A 123 -2.07 -6.41 3.20
CA SER A 123 -1.28 -5.16 3.25
C SER A 123 -1.90 -4.04 2.41
N TYR A 124 -2.37 -4.34 1.19
CA TYR A 124 -3.04 -3.38 0.33
C TYR A 124 -4.35 -2.87 0.94
N SER A 125 -5.18 -3.78 1.46
CA SER A 125 -6.44 -3.40 2.11
C SER A 125 -6.23 -2.59 3.39
N ALA A 126 -5.17 -2.89 4.16
CA ALA A 126 -4.78 -2.09 5.32
C ALA A 126 -4.36 -0.66 4.91
N ALA A 127 -3.51 -0.51 3.90
CA ALA A 127 -3.09 0.80 3.38
C ALA A 127 -4.28 1.61 2.82
N ALA A 128 -5.22 0.96 2.13
CA ALA A 128 -6.45 1.60 1.65
C ALA A 128 -7.34 2.11 2.80
N ARG A 129 -7.45 1.34 3.90
CA ARG A 129 -8.18 1.78 5.10
C ARG A 129 -7.52 2.98 5.78
N VAL A 130 -6.19 3.03 5.83
CA VAL A 130 -5.46 4.19 6.36
C VAL A 130 -5.79 5.43 5.54
N LEU A 131 -5.76 5.35 4.21
CA LEU A 131 -6.12 6.47 3.34
C LEU A 131 -7.54 6.97 3.54
N GLU A 132 -8.51 6.05 3.64
CA GLU A 132 -9.90 6.45 3.88
C GLU A 132 -10.06 7.11 5.26
N THR A 133 -9.35 6.61 6.28
CA THR A 133 -9.33 7.23 7.61
C THR A 133 -8.77 8.66 7.56
N VAL A 134 -7.63 8.85 6.89
CA VAL A 134 -7.00 10.16 6.72
C VAL A 134 -7.92 11.13 5.97
N LYS A 135 -8.58 10.67 4.92
CA LYS A 135 -9.57 11.43 4.16
C LYS A 135 -10.79 11.84 4.99
N GLN A 136 -11.29 10.96 5.85
CA GLN A 136 -12.37 11.28 6.78
C GLN A 136 -11.94 12.35 7.79
N MET A 137 -10.73 12.25 8.34
CA MET A 137 -10.17 13.27 9.24
C MET A 137 -10.04 14.62 8.53
N ALA A 138 -9.52 14.65 7.31
CA ALA A 138 -9.37 15.87 6.51
C ALA A 138 -10.72 16.53 6.21
N ARG A 139 -11.75 15.74 5.84
CA ARG A 139 -13.11 16.24 5.61
C ARG A 139 -13.71 16.89 6.86
N ARG A 140 -13.63 16.19 8.01
CA ARG A 140 -14.11 16.73 9.29
C ARG A 140 -13.41 18.04 9.65
N ALA A 141 -12.10 18.14 9.42
CA ALA A 141 -11.35 19.36 9.65
C ALA A 141 -11.85 20.52 8.75
N ILE A 142 -12.09 20.26 7.46
CA ILE A 142 -12.65 21.24 6.52
C ILE A 142 -14.06 21.67 6.95
N ASP A 143 -14.90 20.74 7.39
CA ASP A 143 -16.26 21.02 7.86
C ASP A 143 -16.26 21.88 9.11
N LEU A 144 -15.34 21.66 10.05
CA LEU A 144 -15.16 22.53 11.23
C LEU A 144 -14.73 23.95 10.83
N ILE A 145 -13.79 24.09 9.90
CA ILE A 145 -13.33 25.41 9.40
C ILE A 145 -14.47 26.16 8.68
N ARG A 146 -15.37 25.45 7.98
CA ARG A 146 -16.55 26.02 7.31
C ARG A 146 -17.70 26.32 8.28
N GLY A 147 -17.93 25.45 9.26
CA GLY A 147 -19.02 25.54 10.24
C GLY A 147 -18.79 26.57 11.36
N GLY A 148 -17.53 26.83 11.72
CA GLY A 148 -17.16 27.81 12.76
C GLY A 148 -17.60 29.25 12.48
N ARG A 149 -17.94 29.61 11.23
CA ARG A 149 -18.45 30.94 10.88
C ARG A 149 -19.95 31.14 11.11
N ARG A 150 -20.74 30.09 11.29
CA ARG A 150 -22.20 30.23 11.49
C ARG A 150 -22.62 30.39 12.95
N HIS A 151 -21.87 29.81 13.90
CA HIS A 151 -22.22 29.89 15.32
C HIS A 151 -21.85 31.21 15.99
N VAL A 152 -20.76 31.88 15.57
CA VAL A 152 -20.34 33.15 16.17
C VAL A 152 -21.31 34.30 15.86
N CYS A 153 -22.08 34.23 14.76
CA CYS A 153 -23.01 35.30 14.38
C CYS A 153 -24.37 35.22 15.07
N CYS A 154 -24.80 34.05 15.56
CA CYS A 154 -26.08 33.91 16.26
C CYS A 154 -26.00 34.26 17.75
N GLN A 155 -24.89 33.97 18.43
CA GLN A 155 -24.75 34.29 19.86
C GLN A 155 -24.63 35.79 20.17
N ALA A 156 -24.24 36.62 19.20
CA ALA A 156 -24.20 38.07 19.37
C ALA A 156 -25.58 38.75 19.30
N ARG A 157 -26.62 38.08 18.77
CA ARG A 157 -27.98 38.67 18.66
C ARG A 157 -28.85 38.41 19.89
N ASP A 158 -28.63 37.33 20.63
CA ASP A 158 -29.48 37.00 21.79
C ASP A 158 -29.13 37.79 23.06
N PHE A 159 -27.93 38.38 23.15
CA PHE A 159 -27.52 39.14 24.34
C PHE A 159 -28.10 40.58 24.37
N SER A 160 -28.48 41.14 23.22
CA SER A 160 -29.03 42.50 23.12
C SER A 160 -30.54 42.57 23.46
N ALA A 161 -31.28 41.49 23.27
CA ALA A 161 -32.73 41.47 23.50
C ALA A 161 -33.15 41.23 24.97
N GLY A 162 -32.22 40.81 25.84
CA GLY A 162 -32.53 40.43 27.23
C GLY A 162 -32.44 41.54 28.29
N ALA A 163 -31.99 42.75 27.94
CA ALA A 163 -31.66 43.79 28.93
C ALA A 163 -32.73 44.88 29.14
N VAL A 164 -33.81 44.93 28.33
CA VAL A 164 -34.79 46.03 28.37
C VAL A 164 -36.03 45.73 29.23
N ASN A 165 -36.31 44.47 29.61
CA ASN A 165 -37.62 44.09 30.17
C ASN A 165 -37.62 43.66 31.65
N ARG A 166 -36.72 44.20 32.50
CA ARG A 166 -36.67 43.90 33.95
C ARG A 166 -36.75 45.14 34.86
N SER A 167 -37.47 46.20 34.48
CA SER A 167 -37.63 47.38 35.37
C SER A 167 -39.07 47.80 35.71
N SER A 168 -40.11 47.09 35.26
CA SER A 168 -41.51 47.53 35.46
C SER A 168 -42.41 46.64 36.31
N GLU A 169 -41.87 45.65 37.03
CA GLU A 169 -42.70 44.71 37.81
C GLU A 169 -42.24 44.66 39.27
N ASN A 170 -42.35 45.81 39.94
CA ASN A 170 -42.45 45.88 41.39
C ASN A 170 -43.10 47.22 41.81
N ARG A 171 -44.43 47.29 41.74
CA ARG A 171 -45.29 48.21 42.48
C ARG A 171 -46.67 47.60 42.66
#